data_AF-A0A496BR60-F1
#
_entry.id   AF-A0A496BR60-F1
#
_cell.length_a   1.000
_cell.length_b   1.000
_cell.length_c   1.000
_cell.angle_alpha   90.00
_cell.angle_beta   90.00
_cell.angle_gamma   90.00
#
_symmetry.space_group_name_H-M   'P 1'
#
loop_
_entity.id
_entity.type
_entity.pdbx_description
1 polymer ?
#
loop_
_entity_poly.entity_id
_entity_poly.type
_entity_poly.pdbx_seq_one_letter_code
_entity_poly.pdbx_strand_id
1 'polypeptide(L)'
;MTHASTLITPTAKGCLLGDQAAACFFHLASGESRSRNYRFARGNEYGYYYEPRIRKWITFDNRMGTFYVEICDTDREAEQLLTDGNGLLAA
;
A
#
# COMPACT_ATOMS: atom_id res chain seq x y z
N MET A 1 7.77 -0.98 -35.55
CA MET A 1 7.90 0.01 -34.47
C MET A 1 6.75 -0.21 -33.51
N THR A 2 7.01 -0.95 -32.44
CA THR A 2 5.98 -1.39 -31.49
C THR A 2 5.73 -0.24 -30.53
N HIS A 3 4.55 0.37 -30.58
CA HIS A 3 4.12 1.37 -29.60
C HIS A 3 3.97 0.67 -28.24
N ALA A 4 4.94 0.87 -27.35
CA ALA A 4 4.73 0.66 -25.93
C ALA A 4 3.80 1.78 -25.43
N SER A 5 2.49 1.54 -25.44
CA SER A 5 1.56 2.36 -24.69
C SER A 5 1.78 2.06 -23.21
N THR A 6 2.66 2.83 -22.58
CA THR A 6 2.71 2.93 -21.12
C THR A 6 1.40 3.60 -20.70
N LEU A 7 0.39 2.78 -20.43
CA LEU A 7 -0.78 3.20 -19.67
C LEU A 7 -0.26 3.59 -18.29
N ILE A 8 0.10 4.86 -18.13
CA ILE A 8 0.26 5.47 -16.82
C ILE A 8 -1.16 5.58 -16.30
N THR A 9 -1.67 4.50 -15.70
CA THR A 9 -2.86 4.59 -14.85
C THR A 9 -2.57 5.72 -13.88
N PRO A 10 -3.44 6.74 -13.76
CA PRO A 10 -3.22 7.81 -12.80
C PRO A 10 -3.24 7.16 -11.43
N THR A 11 -2.05 6.85 -10.93
CA THR A 11 -1.82 6.38 -9.57
C THR A 11 -2.60 7.32 -8.67
N ALA A 12 -3.54 6.77 -7.91
CA ALA A 12 -4.40 7.54 -7.02
C ALA A 12 -3.52 8.54 -6.25
N LYS A 13 -3.88 9.83 -6.28
CA LYS A 13 -3.04 10.91 -5.73
C LYS A 13 -2.54 10.53 -4.34
N GLY A 14 -1.22 10.40 -4.17
CA GLY A 14 -0.60 10.06 -2.88
C GLY A 14 -0.32 8.57 -2.64
N CYS A 15 -0.63 7.69 -3.59
CA CYS A 15 -0.24 6.28 -3.52
C CYS A 15 1.29 6.15 -3.60
N LEU A 16 1.89 5.56 -2.56
CA LEU A 16 3.32 5.26 -2.53
C LEU A 16 3.60 3.98 -3.30
N LEU A 17 4.71 3.94 -4.04
CA LEU A 17 5.13 2.78 -4.81
C LEU A 17 6.57 2.35 -4.48
N GLY A 18 6.86 1.07 -4.67
CA GLY A 18 8.21 0.52 -4.61
C GLY A 18 8.92 0.84 -3.28
N ASP A 19 10.14 1.36 -3.35
CA ASP A 19 10.96 1.62 -2.17
C ASP A 19 10.33 2.65 -1.21
N GLN A 20 9.57 3.62 -1.73
CA GLN A 20 8.87 4.61 -0.90
C GLN A 20 7.72 3.95 -0.12
N ALA A 21 6.99 3.04 -0.76
CA ALA A 21 5.97 2.22 -0.11
C ALA A 21 6.57 1.29 0.95
N ALA A 22 7.66 0.60 0.63
CA ALA A 22 8.34 -0.28 1.57
C ALA A 22 8.85 0.47 2.81
N ALA A 23 9.49 1.63 2.62
CA ALA A 23 9.98 2.46 3.72
C ALA A 23 8.83 2.95 4.62
N CYS A 24 7.72 3.38 4.01
CA CYS A 24 6.52 3.79 4.75
C CYS A 24 5.89 2.63 5.51
N PHE A 25 5.75 1.47 4.87
CA PHE A 25 5.23 0.24 5.48
C PHE A 25 6.01 -0.14 6.74
N PHE A 26 7.34 -0.24 6.65
CA PHE A 26 8.16 -0.59 7.81
C PHE A 26 8.13 0.49 8.89
N HIS A 27 8.01 1.77 8.51
CA HIS A 27 7.81 2.84 9.48
C HIS A 27 6.51 2.65 10.27
N LEU A 28 5.39 2.41 9.58
CA LEU A 28 4.08 2.16 10.18
C LEU A 28 4.09 0.90 11.05
N ALA A 29 4.58 -0.24 10.53
CA ALA A 29 4.67 -1.50 11.24
C ALA A 29 5.60 -1.45 12.48
N SER A 30 6.71 -0.70 12.40
CA SER A 30 7.62 -0.51 13.54
C SER A 30 7.00 0.35 14.66
N GLY A 31 6.11 1.27 14.30
CA GLY A 31 5.33 2.09 15.23
C GLY A 31 4.39 1.26 16.10
N GLU A 32 3.83 0.17 15.55
CA GLU A 32 2.91 -0.71 16.27
C GLU A 32 3.60 -1.54 17.37
N SER A 33 4.86 -1.93 17.17
CA SER A 33 5.56 -2.88 18.06
C SER A 33 5.90 -2.31 19.46
N ARG A 34 5.95 -0.98 19.65
CA ARG A 34 6.60 -0.41 20.85
C ARG A 34 5.88 0.71 21.60
N SER A 35 4.67 1.12 21.25
CA SER A 35 4.10 2.31 21.90
C SER A 35 2.66 2.13 22.38
N ARG A 36 2.49 2.00 23.71
CA ARG A 36 1.21 2.18 24.44
C ARG A 36 0.61 3.59 24.27
N ASN A 37 1.34 4.50 23.62
CA ASN A 37 0.98 5.89 23.37
C ASN A 37 1.07 6.25 21.87
N TYR A 38 1.05 5.28 20.95
CA TYR A 38 1.05 5.60 19.52
C TYR A 38 -0.33 6.15 19.15
N ARG A 39 -0.50 7.46 19.30
CA ARG A 39 -1.43 8.20 18.46
C ARG A 39 -0.88 8.10 17.05
N PHE A 40 -1.61 7.50 16.11
CA PHE A 40 -1.36 7.64 14.68
C PHE A 40 -1.29 9.15 14.37
N ALA A 41 -0.08 9.72 14.40
CA ALA A 41 0.13 11.15 14.22
C ALA A 41 0.01 11.55 12.74
N ARG A 42 -0.08 10.56 11.85
CA ARG A 42 -0.27 10.73 10.42
C ARG A 42 -1.19 9.61 9.92
N GLY A 43 -2.22 10.04 9.20
CA GLY A 43 -3.04 9.19 8.35
C GLY A 43 -2.88 9.69 6.91
N ASN A 44 -3.52 8.98 5.98
CA ASN A 44 -3.46 9.25 4.54
C ASN A 44 -2.23 8.70 3.81
N GLU A 45 -1.45 7.81 4.44
CA GLU A 45 -0.45 6.99 3.76
C GLU A 45 -1.05 5.67 3.27
N TYR A 46 -0.79 5.33 2.02
CA TYR A 46 -1.19 4.06 1.42
C TYR A 46 -0.29 3.78 0.23
N GLY A 47 -0.14 2.51 -0.12
CA GLY A 47 0.74 2.13 -1.19
C GLY A 47 0.94 0.64 -1.32
N TYR A 48 1.73 0.26 -2.31
CA TYR A 48 2.10 -1.12 -2.52
C TYR A 48 3.53 -1.27 -3.03
N TYR A 49 4.16 -2.40 -2.68
CA TYR A 49 5.52 -2.73 -3.10
C TYR A 49 5.66 -4.23 -3.32
N TYR A 50 6.65 -4.63 -4.11
CA TYR A 50 6.99 -6.04 -4.29
C TYR A 50 7.99 -6.46 -3.22
N GLU A 51 7.72 -7.53 -2.48
CA GLU A 51 8.66 -8.14 -1.54
C GLU A 51 9.35 -9.35 -2.22
N PRO A 52 10.64 -9.22 -2.62
CA PRO A 52 11.33 -10.26 -3.36
C PRO A 52 11.49 -11.57 -2.60
N ARG A 53 11.55 -11.55 -1.26
CA ARG A 53 11.78 -12.76 -0.46
C ARG A 53 10.60 -13.73 -0.52
N ILE A 54 9.38 -13.20 -0.52
CA ILE A 54 8.16 -14.03 -0.62
C ILE A 54 7.58 -14.02 -2.04
N ARG A 55 8.13 -13.19 -2.94
CA ARG A 55 7.70 -13.03 -4.33
C ARG A 55 6.22 -12.60 -4.44
N LYS A 56 5.79 -11.73 -3.54
CA LYS A 56 4.41 -11.22 -3.47
C LYS A 56 4.42 -9.70 -3.48
N TRP A 57 3.27 -9.13 -3.83
CA TRP A 57 2.99 -7.72 -3.64
C TRP A 57 2.39 -7.50 -2.26
N ILE A 58 2.88 -6.50 -1.55
CA ILE A 58 2.35 -6.07 -0.26
C ILE A 58 1.62 -4.77 -0.49
N THR A 59 0.35 -4.73 -0.10
CA THR A 59 -0.52 -3.56 -0.16
C THR A 59 -0.79 -3.10 1.26
N PHE A 60 -0.79 -1.80 1.50
CA PHE A 60 -1.18 -1.24 2.79
C PHE A 60 -2.00 0.03 2.66
N ASP A 61 -2.89 0.26 3.64
CA ASP A 61 -3.74 1.42 3.71
C ASP A 61 -3.85 1.93 5.15
N ASN A 62 -3.46 3.18 5.38
CA ASN A 62 -3.58 3.91 6.65
C ASN A 62 -4.42 5.20 6.48
N ARG A 63 -5.26 5.29 5.45
CA ARG A 63 -6.08 6.50 5.17
C ARG A 63 -7.07 6.81 6.28
N MET A 64 -7.59 5.79 6.95
CA MET A 64 -8.60 5.92 8.02
C MET A 64 -8.01 5.90 9.44
N GLY A 65 -6.68 5.93 9.58
CA GLY A 65 -6.01 5.80 10.89
C GLY A 65 -6.05 4.38 11.47
N THR A 66 -6.48 3.42 10.66
CA THR A 66 -6.33 1.98 10.90
C THR A 66 -5.39 1.45 9.84
N PHE A 67 -4.35 0.72 10.25
CA PHE A 67 -3.35 0.17 9.35
C PHE A 67 -3.79 -1.19 8.82
N TYR A 68 -4.19 -1.23 7.55
CA TYR A 68 -4.54 -2.46 6.83
C TYR A 68 -3.38 -2.92 5.96
N VAL A 69 -3.20 -4.24 5.87
CA VAL A 69 -2.15 -4.87 5.07
C VAL A 69 -2.70 -6.11 4.38
N GLU A 70 -2.45 -6.25 3.09
CA GLU A 70 -2.83 -7.41 2.28
C GLU A 70 -1.66 -7.90 1.42
N ILE A 71 -1.67 -9.20 1.11
CA ILE A 71 -0.66 -9.84 0.25
C ILE A 71 -1.32 -10.25 -1.06
N CYS A 72 -0.79 -9.76 -2.17
CA CYS A 72 -1.33 -9.98 -3.51
C CYS A 72 -0.34 -10.76 -4.39
N ASP A 73 -0.87 -11.47 -5.38
CA ASP A 73 -0.06 -12.21 -6.35
C ASP A 73 0.40 -11.31 -7.49
N THR A 74 -0.37 -10.27 -7.80
CA THR A 74 -0.08 -9.33 -8.88
C THR A 74 -0.08 -7.87 -8.41
N ASP A 75 0.62 -7.01 -9.15
CA ASP A 75 0.61 -5.56 -8.98
C ASP A 75 -0.79 -4.98 -9.21
N ARG A 76 -1.52 -5.54 -10.17
CA ARG A 76 -2.89 -5.13 -10.49
C ARG A 76 -3.86 -5.37 -9.33
N GLU A 77 -3.77 -6.52 -8.67
CA GLU A 77 -4.57 -6.79 -7.45
C GLU A 77 -4.24 -5.79 -6.35
N ALA A 78 -2.95 -5.52 -6.13
CA ALA A 78 -2.50 -4.55 -5.15
C ALA A 78 -3.04 -3.14 -5.42
N GLU A 79 -2.99 -2.69 -6.68
CA GLU A 79 -3.55 -1.41 -7.11
C GLU A 79 -5.08 -1.35 -6.96
N GLN A 80 -5.78 -2.43 -7.34
CA GLN A 80 -7.24 -2.52 -7.24
C GLN A 80 -7.73 -2.39 -5.80
N LEU A 81 -7.08 -3.04 -4.85
CA LEU A 81 -7.44 -2.93 -3.43
C LEU A 81 -7.38 -1.48 -2.90
N LEU A 82 -6.46 -0.67 -3.41
CA LEU A 82 -6.31 0.73 -2.99
C LEU A 82 -7.24 1.69 -3.73
N THR A 83 -7.56 1.37 -4.99
CA THR A 83 -8.41 2.17 -5.88
C THR A 83 -9.89 1.94 -5.63
N ASP A 84 -10.28 0.69 -5.38
CA ASP A 84 -11.68 0.31 -5.23
C ASP A 84 -12.25 0.60 -3.84
N GLY A 85 -11.44 1.09 -2.89
CA GLY A 85 -11.82 1.91 -1.71
C GLY A 85 -13.02 1.48 -0.84
N ASN A 86 -13.59 0.31 -1.08
CA ASN A 86 -14.87 -0.18 -0.55
C ASN A 86 -14.86 -1.71 -0.39
N GLY A 87 -13.87 -2.42 -0.97
CA GLY A 87 -13.74 -3.88 -0.90
C GLY A 87 -13.00 -4.40 0.33
N LEU A 88 -12.09 -3.62 0.92
CA LEU A 88 -11.37 -3.99 2.15
C LEU A 88 -12.22 -3.84 3.43
N LEU A 89 -13.43 -3.29 3.30
CA LEU A 89 -14.37 -3.01 4.40
C LEU A 89 -15.71 -3.77 4.26
N ALA A 90 -15.82 -4.75 3.36
CA ALA A 90 -17.06 -5.48 3.10
C ALA A 90 -17.03 -6.95 3.53
N ALA A 91 -16.31 -7.28 4.62
CA ALA A 91 -16.34 -8.61 5.25
C ALA A 91 -16.76 -8.52 6.71
#